data_AF-A0A673MS30-F1
#
_entry.id   AF-A0A673MS30-F1
#
_cell.length_a   1.000
_cell.length_b   1.000
_cell.length_c   1.000
_cell.angle_alpha   90.00
_cell.angle_beta   90.00
_cell.angle_gamma   90.00
#
_symmetry.space_group_name_H-M   'P 1'
#
loop_
_entity.id
_entity.type
_entity.pdbx_description
1 polymer ?
#
loop_
_entity_poly.entity_id
_entity_poly.type
_entity_poly.pdbx_seq_one_letter_code
_entity_poly.pdbx_strand_id
1 'polypeptide(L)'
;MYFLSGWPRRLLCPLRSSERPFLIEPSAQRFYLAVLSETQISIWSSRPSVLIVSYIESGKAAAQFGFYQQVEWKPDDSMIAVAAANGYVLLFDIIGGTDEKYLYEPVYPKSSARVKVTPGYKEEQCAPALTLEMKKPVDLEAPISCLQTLQEDLLVATADGYLHMLHWDSVSNGRRAVNLCTIPFSLDLQSSRGGPCLDLDGVHIRDMEYCNTLDGFAVVFDDGRLGFITPTANRLATDQLQGVWAADVSDGTCVAVNNKYRLMAFGCASGSVLVYMIDSSTGSMQLSHKLELTPKHYPDIWNKTGPVKMIRWSPDCSVAMVTWDCGGLSLWSVFGAHLICTLGEDFAYRSDGTKKEPLKISSMSWGVEGYHLWVIGSTDPTPVPDGAEGDEKLQQAGILQFQFIKSALTVNPCTSNQEQVLLHGEDRLYLTCGDPTQAHSVPDKSPSRDSGGSPLHRPSASTPLSQGLSTLLGHKHWQVVQVHDHTLPFAAIDWSGQCVAVAGRRGIAHYSLYTRKWKLFGNVTQEQNMTVTGGLAWWNDFVVVACYNFIDRQEELRLYVRSSNLDNAFASVTKLHADTLLLNVFRNVVILFRADCSICLYIYFVICIKTQQLLLNHVITFTFTKLVLHLNG
;
A
#
# COMPACT_ATOMS: atom_id res chain seq x y z
N MET A 1 10.79 2.45 -4.78
CA MET A 1 10.99 3.88 -4.45
C MET A 1 9.67 4.61 -4.65
N TYR A 2 9.30 5.51 -3.74
CA TYR A 2 8.06 6.30 -3.78
C TYR A 2 8.42 7.78 -3.99
N PHE A 3 7.54 8.50 -4.70
CA PHE A 3 7.68 9.92 -5.00
C PHE A 3 6.35 10.62 -4.79
N LEU A 4 6.36 11.77 -4.11
CA LEU A 4 5.19 12.62 -4.01
C LEU A 4 4.94 13.32 -5.35
N SER A 5 3.71 13.31 -5.82
CA SER A 5 3.32 13.90 -7.10
C SER A 5 2.31 15.03 -6.91
N GLY A 6 2.74 16.26 -7.19
CA GLY A 6 1.89 17.44 -7.14
C GLY A 6 1.42 17.84 -5.73
N TRP A 7 0.50 18.81 -5.68
CA TRP A 7 -0.13 19.26 -4.45
C TRP A 7 -1.27 18.31 -4.03
N PRO A 8 -1.54 18.17 -2.71
CA PRO A 8 -2.64 17.34 -2.24
C PRO A 8 -3.98 17.88 -2.77
N ARG A 9 -4.84 16.96 -3.20
CA ARG A 9 -6.24 17.29 -3.54
C ARG A 9 -7.01 17.49 -2.25
N ARG A 10 -7.88 18.50 -2.19
CA ARG A 10 -8.84 18.66 -1.10
C ARG A 10 -10.16 18.05 -1.54
N LEU A 11 -10.57 16.99 -0.86
CA LEU A 11 -11.87 16.38 -1.09
C LEU A 11 -12.94 17.25 -0.41
N LEU A 12 -13.96 17.62 -1.18
CA LEU A 12 -15.13 18.30 -0.63
C LEU A 12 -15.90 17.28 0.20
N CYS A 13 -16.15 17.61 1.46
CA CYS A 13 -16.79 16.73 2.41
C CYS A 13 -18.22 17.24 2.61
N PRO A 14 -19.24 16.74 1.87
CA PRO A 14 -20.62 17.20 2.02
C PRO A 14 -21.24 16.58 3.29
N LEU A 15 -20.54 16.65 4.42
CA LEU A 15 -21.10 16.21 5.70
C LEU A 15 -22.32 17.07 5.97
N ARG A 16 -23.40 16.41 6.43
CA ARG A 16 -24.61 17.09 6.88
C ARG A 16 -24.35 17.86 8.18
N SER A 17 -23.41 17.39 9.00
CA SER A 17 -22.96 18.05 10.21
C SER A 17 -21.88 19.09 9.92
N SER A 18 -21.83 20.14 10.75
CA SER A 18 -20.71 21.09 10.80
C SER A 18 -19.49 20.53 11.54
N GLU A 19 -19.62 19.36 12.16
CA GLU A 19 -18.53 18.67 12.84
C GLU A 19 -17.36 18.39 11.89
N ARG A 20 -16.15 18.54 12.43
CA ARG A 20 -14.93 18.27 11.67
C ARG A 20 -14.54 16.81 11.87
N PRO A 21 -14.21 16.09 10.80
CA PRO A 21 -13.69 14.74 10.94
C PRO A 21 -12.31 14.80 11.60
N PHE A 22 -11.96 13.80 12.41
CA PHE A 22 -10.67 13.72 13.09
C PHE A 22 -9.91 12.42 12.80
N LEU A 23 -10.60 11.33 12.41
CA LEU A 23 -10.03 10.01 12.16
C LEU A 23 -10.47 9.44 10.80
N ILE A 24 -9.54 8.78 10.10
CA ILE A 24 -9.77 7.97 8.90
C ILE A 24 -9.18 6.59 9.11
N GLU A 25 -9.99 5.54 8.96
CA GLU A 25 -9.54 4.15 9.03
C GLU A 25 -10.01 3.36 7.79
N PRO A 26 -9.11 2.68 7.05
CA PRO A 26 -9.47 1.94 5.86
C PRO A 26 -10.03 0.56 6.22
N SER A 27 -10.88 0.03 5.35
CA SER A 27 -11.26 -1.39 5.38
C SER A 27 -10.07 -2.29 5.04
N ALA A 28 -10.17 -3.60 5.30
CA ALA A 28 -9.03 -4.51 5.12
C ALA A 28 -8.48 -4.51 3.67
N GLN A 29 -9.39 -4.43 2.69
CA GLN A 29 -9.05 -4.30 1.27
C GLN A 29 -8.85 -2.84 0.82
N ARG A 30 -9.10 -1.87 1.71
CA ARG A 30 -9.00 -0.41 1.47
C ARG A 30 -9.92 0.08 0.35
N PHE A 31 -10.96 -0.69 0.01
CA PHE A 31 -12.01 -0.23 -0.90
C PHE A 31 -12.89 0.83 -0.25
N TYR A 32 -13.06 0.72 1.06
CA TYR A 32 -13.80 1.68 1.86
C TYR A 32 -12.90 2.36 2.89
N LEU A 33 -13.28 3.57 3.30
CA LEU A 33 -12.66 4.34 4.35
C LEU A 33 -13.75 4.84 5.30
N ALA A 34 -13.60 4.55 6.59
CA ALA A 34 -14.45 5.10 7.64
C ALA A 34 -13.85 6.44 8.07
N VAL A 35 -14.67 7.47 8.09
CA VAL A 35 -14.31 8.82 8.53
C VAL A 35 -15.16 9.16 9.74
N LEU A 36 -14.51 9.46 10.85
CA LEU A 36 -15.16 9.76 12.13
C LEU A 36 -15.08 11.25 12.47
N SER A 37 -16.19 11.77 12.93
CA SER A 37 -16.33 13.01 13.70
C SER A 37 -16.86 12.68 15.11
N GLU A 38 -17.04 13.68 15.98
CA GLU A 38 -17.43 13.47 17.38
C GLU A 38 -18.70 12.65 17.55
N THR A 39 -19.69 12.80 16.66
CA THR A 39 -20.97 12.06 16.73
C THR A 39 -21.41 11.49 15.38
N GLN A 40 -20.50 11.44 14.39
CA GLN A 40 -20.83 11.04 13.03
C GLN A 40 -19.82 10.03 12.49
N ILE A 41 -20.34 9.01 11.80
CA ILE A 41 -19.56 8.06 11.00
C ILE A 41 -19.92 8.25 9.54
N SER A 42 -18.93 8.23 8.67
CA SER A 42 -19.12 8.32 7.22
C SER A 42 -18.29 7.26 6.52
N ILE A 43 -18.90 6.50 5.62
CA ILE A 43 -18.17 5.55 4.76
C ILE A 43 -17.93 6.19 3.41
N TRP A 44 -16.69 6.19 2.97
CA TRP A 44 -16.23 6.66 1.67
C TRP A 44 -15.77 5.49 0.82
N SER A 45 -16.04 5.55 -0.49
CA SER A 45 -15.31 4.74 -1.45
C SER A 45 -13.93 5.33 -1.65
N SER A 46 -12.90 4.48 -1.70
CA SER A 46 -11.55 4.90 -2.07
C SER A 46 -11.45 5.25 -3.55
N ARG A 47 -12.18 4.51 -4.40
CA ARG A 47 -12.16 4.63 -5.86
C ARG A 47 -13.58 4.44 -6.43
N PRO A 48 -14.22 5.49 -6.95
CA PRO A 48 -13.81 6.89 -6.87
C PRO A 48 -13.81 7.40 -5.42
N SER A 49 -13.02 8.42 -5.10
CA SER A 49 -12.91 9.00 -3.75
C SER A 49 -14.16 9.82 -3.36
N VAL A 50 -15.26 9.14 -3.03
CA VAL A 50 -16.60 9.75 -2.81
C VAL A 50 -17.29 9.22 -1.56
N LEU A 51 -18.12 10.07 -0.93
CA LEU A 51 -18.95 9.69 0.22
C LEU A 51 -20.06 8.72 -0.22
N ILE A 52 -20.23 7.60 0.49
CA ILE A 52 -21.28 6.62 0.22
C ILE A 52 -22.47 6.84 1.14
N VAL A 53 -22.22 6.76 2.46
CA VAL A 53 -23.25 6.79 3.49
C VAL A 53 -22.71 7.50 4.72
N SER A 54 -23.60 8.13 5.48
CA SER A 54 -23.26 8.71 6.77
C SER A 54 -24.35 8.46 7.80
N TYR A 55 -23.92 8.10 9.00
CA TYR A 55 -24.72 7.92 10.20
C TYR A 55 -24.40 9.05 11.19
N ILE A 56 -25.43 9.67 11.75
CA ILE A 56 -25.31 10.73 12.77
C ILE A 56 -26.03 10.23 14.01
N GLU A 57 -25.31 10.24 15.13
CA GLU A 57 -25.83 9.81 16.41
C GLU A 57 -26.92 10.76 16.91
N SER A 58 -27.94 10.22 17.59
CA SER A 58 -28.95 11.08 18.20
C SER A 58 -28.37 11.80 19.42
N GLY A 59 -28.81 13.03 19.71
CA GLY A 59 -28.32 13.78 20.87
C GLY A 59 -28.50 13.04 22.22
N LYS A 60 -29.50 12.17 22.33
CA LYS A 60 -29.70 11.30 23.51
C LYS A 60 -28.63 10.21 23.61
N ALA A 61 -28.34 9.56 22.49
CA ALA A 61 -27.34 8.51 22.41
C ALA A 61 -25.92 9.08 22.57
N ALA A 62 -25.62 10.23 21.96
CA ALA A 62 -24.35 10.94 22.16
C ALA A 62 -24.13 11.33 23.63
N ALA A 63 -25.19 11.74 24.35
CA ALA A 63 -25.10 12.01 25.79
C ALA A 63 -24.87 10.74 26.63
N GLN A 64 -25.34 9.58 26.16
CA GLN A 64 -25.15 8.29 26.84
C GLN A 64 -23.76 7.72 26.57
N PHE A 65 -23.39 7.57 25.30
CA PHE A 65 -22.17 6.88 24.87
C PHE A 65 -20.92 7.77 24.92
N GLY A 66 -21.10 9.09 24.86
CA GLY A 66 -20.02 10.05 24.69
C GLY A 66 -19.61 10.21 23.23
N PHE A 67 -18.57 11.01 22.99
CA PHE A 67 -18.03 11.24 21.65
C PHE A 67 -17.27 10.00 21.14
N TYR A 68 -17.28 9.80 19.83
CA TYR A 68 -16.52 8.73 19.18
C TYR A 68 -15.02 9.00 19.27
N GLN A 69 -14.23 7.93 19.41
CA GLN A 69 -12.77 8.03 19.62
C GLN A 69 -11.98 7.20 18.61
N GLN A 70 -12.39 5.96 18.36
CA GLN A 70 -11.70 5.02 17.48
C GLN A 70 -12.70 4.23 16.65
N VAL A 71 -12.23 3.66 15.54
CA VAL A 71 -13.03 2.81 14.67
C VAL A 71 -12.19 1.64 14.19
N GLU A 72 -12.80 0.47 14.07
CA GLU A 72 -12.19 -0.72 13.48
C GLU A 72 -13.17 -1.43 12.55
N TRP A 73 -12.63 -2.04 11.50
CA TRP A 73 -13.41 -2.78 10.51
C TRP A 73 -13.41 -4.27 10.82
N LYS A 74 -14.54 -4.94 10.61
CA LYS A 74 -14.52 -6.40 10.47
C LYS A 74 -13.75 -6.76 9.19
N PRO A 75 -12.89 -7.80 9.18
CA PRO A 75 -12.01 -8.08 8.03
C PRO A 75 -12.72 -8.38 6.70
N ASP A 76 -14.01 -8.72 6.73
CA ASP A 76 -14.85 -8.98 5.57
C ASP A 76 -15.63 -7.74 5.09
N ASP A 77 -15.35 -6.57 5.66
CA ASP A 77 -15.99 -5.27 5.40
C ASP A 77 -17.51 -5.23 5.71
N SER A 78 -18.07 -6.24 6.40
CA SER A 78 -19.51 -6.34 6.68
C SER A 78 -19.96 -5.58 7.94
N MET A 79 -19.02 -5.22 8.82
CA MET A 79 -19.32 -4.50 10.06
C MET A 79 -18.21 -3.49 10.43
N ILE A 80 -18.57 -2.51 11.24
CA ILE A 80 -17.66 -1.57 11.88
C ILE A 80 -17.92 -1.54 13.38
N ALA A 81 -16.86 -1.42 14.18
CA ALA A 81 -16.90 -1.13 15.60
C ALA A 81 -16.40 0.28 15.88
N VAL A 82 -17.08 1.02 16.75
CA VAL A 82 -16.68 2.36 17.20
C VAL A 82 -16.55 2.38 18.71
N ALA A 83 -15.38 2.78 19.22
CA ALA A 83 -15.21 3.07 20.64
C ALA A 83 -15.70 4.49 20.94
N ALA A 84 -16.49 4.62 21.99
CA ALA A 84 -17.00 5.90 22.49
C ALA A 84 -16.45 6.21 23.90
N ALA A 85 -16.37 7.51 24.21
CA ALA A 85 -15.65 8.03 25.38
C ALA A 85 -16.11 7.48 26.74
N ASN A 86 -17.36 7.03 26.86
CA ASN A 86 -17.89 6.49 28.12
C ASN A 86 -17.70 4.96 28.26
N GLY A 87 -16.78 4.35 27.50
CA GLY A 87 -16.47 2.92 27.61
C GLY A 87 -17.40 2.00 26.82
N TYR A 88 -18.08 2.53 25.81
CA TYR A 88 -18.98 1.77 24.94
C TYR A 88 -18.30 1.36 23.63
N VAL A 89 -18.54 0.12 23.20
CA VAL A 89 -18.29 -0.32 21.81
C VAL A 89 -19.63 -0.36 21.06
N LEU A 90 -19.73 0.45 20.03
CA LEU A 90 -20.89 0.57 19.16
C LEU A 90 -20.64 -0.21 17.88
N LEU A 91 -21.48 -1.20 17.57
CA LEU A 91 -21.32 -2.04 16.39
C LEU A 91 -22.33 -1.65 15.32
N PHE A 92 -21.87 -1.57 14.08
CA PHE A 92 -22.68 -1.20 12.92
C PHE A 92 -22.56 -2.27 11.84
N ASP A 93 -23.68 -2.81 11.39
CA ASP A 93 -23.74 -3.61 10.16
C ASP A 93 -23.66 -2.69 8.93
N ILE A 94 -22.88 -3.13 7.94
CA ILE A 94 -22.80 -2.52 6.63
C ILE A 94 -23.58 -3.38 5.65
N ILE A 95 -24.73 -2.87 5.23
CA ILE A 95 -25.65 -3.59 4.36
C ILE A 95 -25.55 -3.02 2.95
N GLY A 96 -25.17 -3.87 2.00
CA GLY A 96 -25.19 -3.53 0.57
C GLY A 96 -26.61 -3.46 0.03
N GLY A 97 -26.88 -2.53 -0.87
CA GLY A 97 -28.15 -2.47 -1.59
C GLY A 97 -28.44 -3.77 -2.33
N THR A 98 -29.69 -4.26 -2.24
CA THR A 98 -30.15 -5.51 -2.89
C THR A 98 -30.26 -5.41 -4.42
N ASP A 99 -30.28 -4.19 -4.95
CA ASP A 99 -30.21 -3.89 -6.38
C ASP A 99 -28.80 -3.37 -6.70
N GLU A 100 -28.25 -3.62 -7.90
CA GLU A 100 -27.02 -2.99 -8.44
C GLU A 100 -27.19 -1.47 -8.65
N LYS A 101 -27.64 -0.75 -7.62
CA LYS A 101 -27.82 0.69 -7.59
C LYS A 101 -26.51 1.31 -7.15
N TYR A 102 -25.82 1.89 -8.12
CA TYR A 102 -24.64 2.72 -7.89
C TYR A 102 -25.08 4.16 -7.59
N LEU A 103 -24.43 4.80 -6.62
CA LEU A 103 -24.81 6.14 -6.15
C LEU A 103 -24.39 7.27 -7.12
N TYR A 104 -23.37 7.01 -7.93
CA TYR A 104 -22.75 8.00 -8.80
C TYR A 104 -22.66 7.46 -10.22
N GLU A 105 -22.88 8.34 -11.20
CA GLU A 105 -22.69 8.03 -12.62
C GLU A 105 -21.43 8.74 -13.14
N PRO A 106 -20.54 8.03 -13.87
CA PRO A 106 -19.37 8.65 -14.47
C PRO A 106 -19.79 9.60 -15.60
N VAL A 107 -19.38 10.88 -15.49
CA VAL A 107 -19.62 11.89 -16.53
C VAL A 107 -18.38 12.05 -17.40
N TYR A 108 -18.47 11.66 -18.66
CA TYR A 108 -17.39 11.81 -19.63
C TYR A 108 -17.52 13.11 -20.44
N PRO A 109 -16.42 13.86 -20.67
CA PRO A 109 -16.46 15.04 -21.53
C PRO A 109 -16.93 14.70 -22.95
N LYS A 110 -17.82 15.52 -23.51
CA LYS A 110 -18.47 15.27 -24.83
C LYS A 110 -17.51 15.19 -26.03
N SER A 111 -16.22 15.48 -25.86
CA SER A 111 -15.19 15.42 -26.92
C SER A 111 -14.40 14.09 -26.97
N SER A 112 -14.52 13.21 -25.98
CA SER A 112 -13.84 11.90 -25.98
C SER A 112 -14.63 10.87 -26.80
N ALA A 113 -14.68 11.06 -28.11
CA ALA A 113 -15.23 10.06 -29.01
C ALA A 113 -14.34 8.80 -28.97
N ARG A 114 -14.92 7.70 -28.46
CA ARG A 114 -14.36 6.33 -28.33
C ARG A 114 -13.68 6.00 -27.00
N VAL A 115 -14.44 6.02 -25.90
CA VAL A 115 -14.24 5.00 -24.86
C VAL A 115 -15.34 3.97 -25.06
N LYS A 116 -15.07 2.92 -25.85
CA LYS A 116 -15.89 1.70 -25.78
C LYS A 116 -15.60 1.11 -24.41
N VAL A 117 -16.45 1.43 -23.44
CA VAL A 117 -16.36 0.94 -22.07
C VAL A 117 -16.46 -0.59 -22.12
N THR A 118 -15.36 -1.27 -21.82
CA THR A 118 -15.31 -2.73 -21.65
C THR A 118 -16.25 -3.12 -20.50
N PRO A 119 -17.01 -4.23 -20.56
CA PRO A 119 -18.03 -4.55 -19.56
C PRO A 119 -17.56 -4.57 -18.09
N GLY A 120 -16.29 -4.85 -17.78
CA GLY A 120 -15.73 -4.77 -16.42
C GLY A 120 -15.32 -3.36 -15.95
N TYR A 121 -15.17 -2.41 -16.86
CA TYR A 121 -14.77 -1.02 -16.55
C TYR A 121 -15.89 -0.23 -15.85
N LYS A 122 -17.14 -0.67 -15.94
CA LYS A 122 -18.27 -0.02 -15.25
C LYS A 122 -18.31 -0.33 -13.76
N GLU A 123 -18.02 -1.57 -13.36
CA GLU A 123 -18.13 -2.01 -11.96
C GLU A 123 -17.04 -1.35 -11.08
N GLU A 124 -15.84 -1.12 -11.61
CA GLU A 124 -14.72 -0.53 -10.86
C GLU A 124 -14.81 1.00 -10.66
N GLN A 125 -15.70 1.68 -11.38
CA GLN A 125 -15.89 3.14 -11.27
C GLN A 125 -17.12 3.54 -10.47
N CYS A 126 -17.86 2.56 -9.96
CA CYS A 126 -19.10 2.81 -9.27
C CYS A 126 -18.94 2.65 -7.75
N ALA A 127 -19.47 3.62 -7.00
CA ALA A 127 -19.60 3.45 -5.55
C ALA A 127 -20.95 2.76 -5.24
N PRO A 128 -20.94 1.63 -4.53
CA PRO A 128 -22.16 0.91 -4.20
C PRO A 128 -23.00 1.71 -3.20
N ALA A 129 -24.32 1.55 -3.25
CA ALA A 129 -25.19 2.04 -2.19
C ALA A 129 -25.05 1.14 -0.94
N LEU A 130 -24.70 1.75 0.20
CA LEU A 130 -24.57 1.08 1.49
C LEU A 130 -25.51 1.73 2.51
N THR A 131 -25.95 0.93 3.48
CA THR A 131 -26.71 1.37 4.67
C THR A 131 -25.96 0.96 5.92
N LEU A 132 -26.05 1.79 6.96
CA LEU A 132 -25.50 1.50 8.30
C LEU A 132 -26.63 1.20 9.27
N GLU A 133 -26.56 0.06 9.96
CA GLU A 133 -27.52 -0.33 11.00
C GLU A 133 -26.79 -0.60 12.32
N MET A 134 -27.16 0.12 13.37
CA MET A 134 -26.53 -0.02 14.69
C MET A 134 -27.08 -1.25 15.42
N LYS A 135 -26.18 -2.14 15.86
CA LYS A 135 -26.48 -3.25 16.77
C LYS A 135 -26.55 -2.77 18.23
N LYS A 136 -26.91 -3.69 19.12
CA LYS A 136 -26.87 -3.44 20.56
C LYS A 136 -25.45 -3.06 21.00
N PRO A 137 -25.26 -1.92 21.70
CA PRO A 137 -23.95 -1.50 22.18
C PRO A 137 -23.44 -2.40 23.30
N VAL A 138 -22.12 -2.45 23.44
CA VAL A 138 -21.39 -3.17 24.50
C VAL A 138 -20.87 -2.18 25.50
N ASP A 139 -21.21 -2.36 26.77
CA ASP A 139 -20.65 -1.58 27.86
C ASP A 139 -19.47 -2.36 28.48
N LEU A 140 -18.28 -1.76 28.45
CA LEU A 140 -17.10 -2.35 29.09
C LEU A 140 -16.86 -1.81 30.49
N GLU A 141 -17.62 -0.79 30.92
CA GLU A 141 -17.54 -0.15 32.24
C GLU A 141 -16.17 0.52 32.54
N ALA A 142 -15.31 0.66 31.53
CA ALA A 142 -14.00 1.28 31.61
C ALA A 142 -13.67 2.04 30.32
N PRO A 143 -12.89 3.14 30.38
CA PRO A 143 -12.46 3.86 29.17
C PRO A 143 -11.69 2.95 28.23
N ILE A 144 -12.00 3.02 26.93
CA ILE A 144 -11.33 2.23 25.89
C ILE A 144 -10.08 2.99 25.45
N SER A 145 -8.93 2.34 25.49
CA SER A 145 -7.66 2.94 25.06
C SER A 145 -7.27 2.51 23.65
N CYS A 146 -7.62 1.29 23.23
CA CYS A 146 -7.24 0.78 21.92
C CYS A 146 -8.22 -0.30 21.42
N LEU A 147 -8.50 -0.31 20.12
CA LEU A 147 -9.25 -1.33 19.39
C LEU A 147 -8.32 -2.00 18.37
N GLN A 148 -8.45 -3.32 18.22
CA GLN A 148 -7.74 -4.07 17.18
C GLN A 148 -8.61 -5.18 16.60
N THR A 149 -8.77 -5.18 15.28
CA THR A 149 -9.49 -6.24 14.57
C THR A 149 -8.65 -7.51 14.44
N LEU A 150 -9.26 -8.66 14.73
CA LEU A 150 -8.76 -10.00 14.44
C LEU A 150 -9.70 -10.66 13.42
N GLN A 151 -9.40 -11.92 13.02
CA GLN A 151 -10.17 -12.59 11.97
C GLN A 151 -11.67 -12.70 12.28
N GLU A 152 -12.01 -13.17 13.49
CA GLU A 152 -13.39 -13.41 13.93
C GLU A 152 -13.78 -12.58 15.16
N ASP A 153 -12.79 -11.95 15.79
CA ASP A 153 -12.93 -11.25 17.06
C ASP A 153 -12.43 -9.81 16.93
N LEU A 154 -12.90 -8.96 17.83
CA LEU A 154 -12.45 -7.60 18.08
C LEU A 154 -11.78 -7.60 19.47
N LEU A 155 -10.50 -7.25 19.50
CA LEU A 155 -9.76 -7.06 20.74
C LEU A 155 -9.89 -5.61 21.20
N VAL A 156 -10.17 -5.40 22.48
CA VAL A 156 -10.37 -4.08 23.08
C VAL A 156 -9.52 -3.97 24.35
N ALA A 157 -8.57 -3.03 24.36
CA ALA A 157 -7.86 -2.64 25.57
C ALA A 157 -8.61 -1.53 26.30
N THR A 158 -8.68 -1.65 27.61
CA THR A 158 -9.27 -0.65 28.50
C THR A 158 -8.23 -0.07 29.46
N ALA A 159 -8.47 1.16 29.89
CA ALA A 159 -7.56 1.94 30.73
C ALA A 159 -7.37 1.36 32.14
N ASP A 160 -8.21 0.41 32.56
CA ASP A 160 -8.09 -0.37 33.80
C ASP A 160 -7.19 -1.61 33.65
N GLY A 161 -6.50 -1.77 32.52
CA GLY A 161 -5.49 -2.82 32.31
C GLY A 161 -6.05 -4.16 31.86
N TYR A 162 -7.23 -4.17 31.25
CA TYR A 162 -7.85 -5.39 30.68
C TYR A 162 -7.80 -5.42 29.16
N LEU A 163 -7.66 -6.64 28.63
CA LEU A 163 -7.80 -6.99 27.22
C LEU A 163 -9.07 -7.81 27.05
N HIS A 164 -10.12 -7.21 26.49
CA HIS A 164 -11.39 -7.85 26.18
C HIS A 164 -11.40 -8.40 24.76
N MET A 165 -11.83 -9.65 24.58
CA MET A 165 -12.04 -10.26 23.28
C MET A 165 -13.55 -10.39 23.03
N LEU A 166 -14.04 -9.62 22.06
CA LEU A 166 -15.45 -9.55 21.67
C LEU A 166 -15.62 -10.25 20.33
N HIS A 167 -16.55 -11.19 20.21
CA HIS A 167 -16.84 -11.80 18.91
C HIS A 167 -17.75 -10.89 18.08
N TRP A 168 -17.43 -10.66 16.80
CA TRP A 168 -18.18 -9.74 15.94
C TRP A 168 -19.68 -10.07 15.86
N ASP A 169 -20.03 -11.35 15.77
CA ASP A 169 -21.42 -11.81 15.53
C ASP A 169 -22.17 -12.24 16.81
N SER A 170 -21.48 -12.44 17.95
CA SER A 170 -22.04 -13.08 19.16
C SER A 170 -21.67 -12.36 20.46
N VAL A 171 -21.70 -11.04 20.37
CA VAL A 171 -21.32 -10.07 21.40
C VAL A 171 -22.02 -10.28 22.75
N SER A 172 -23.13 -11.03 22.81
CA SER A 172 -23.95 -11.23 24.01
C SER A 172 -23.53 -12.40 24.93
N ASN A 173 -22.69 -13.35 24.49
CA ASN A 173 -22.60 -14.66 25.18
C ASN A 173 -21.22 -15.10 25.72
N GLY A 174 -20.20 -14.22 25.77
CA GLY A 174 -18.94 -14.60 26.39
C GLY A 174 -17.86 -13.53 26.35
N ARG A 175 -17.96 -12.53 27.23
CA ARG A 175 -16.88 -11.55 27.49
C ARG A 175 -15.68 -12.31 28.05
N ARG A 176 -14.71 -12.65 27.20
CA ARG A 176 -13.40 -13.15 27.64
C ARG A 176 -12.50 -11.95 27.86
N ALA A 177 -11.88 -11.87 29.03
CA ALA A 177 -11.01 -10.77 29.41
C ALA A 177 -9.71 -11.29 30.02
N VAL A 178 -8.59 -10.68 29.68
CA VAL A 178 -7.28 -10.95 30.28
C VAL A 178 -6.83 -9.71 31.02
N ASN A 179 -6.38 -9.86 32.27
CA ASN A 179 -5.73 -8.77 32.98
C ASN A 179 -4.25 -8.75 32.58
N LEU A 180 -3.74 -7.60 32.16
CA LEU A 180 -2.35 -7.42 31.72
C LEU A 180 -1.33 -7.87 32.78
N CYS A 181 -1.62 -7.66 34.06
CA CYS A 181 -0.74 -8.08 35.16
C CYS A 181 -0.55 -9.61 35.25
N THR A 182 -1.45 -10.39 34.66
CA THR A 182 -1.34 -11.86 34.63
C THR A 182 -0.42 -12.37 33.53
N ILE A 183 -0.06 -11.52 32.56
CA ILE A 183 0.81 -11.89 31.45
C ILE A 183 2.26 -11.83 31.93
N PRO A 184 3.02 -12.94 31.90
CA PRO A 184 4.43 -12.92 32.23
C PRO A 184 5.22 -12.22 31.13
N PHE A 185 6.04 -11.23 31.50
CA PHE A 185 6.97 -10.57 30.59
C PHE A 185 8.42 -10.92 30.90
N SER A 186 9.24 -10.99 29.85
CA SER A 186 10.68 -11.31 29.92
C SER A 186 11.45 -10.60 28.81
N LEU A 187 12.78 -10.67 28.82
CA LEU A 187 13.60 -10.10 27.73
C LEU A 187 13.70 -11.03 26.50
N ASP A 188 13.35 -12.30 26.67
CA ASP A 188 13.32 -13.29 25.60
C ASP A 188 12.22 -14.34 25.84
N LEU A 189 11.67 -14.92 24.77
CA LEU A 189 10.58 -15.90 24.88
C LEU A 189 11.00 -17.25 25.47
N GLN A 190 12.30 -17.53 25.56
CA GLN A 190 12.81 -18.84 26.03
C GLN A 190 12.92 -18.89 27.57
N SER A 191 13.09 -17.72 28.20
CA SER A 191 13.21 -17.53 29.64
C SER A 191 11.89 -17.18 30.32
N SER A 192 10.75 -17.24 29.62
CA SER A 192 9.39 -16.99 30.14
C SER A 192 8.94 -18.08 31.14
N ARG A 193 9.64 -18.15 32.27
CA ARG A 193 9.32 -18.99 33.45
C ARG A 193 8.88 -18.15 34.65
N GLY A 194 8.63 -16.85 34.44
CA GLY A 194 8.22 -15.91 35.47
C GLY A 194 6.74 -16.05 35.84
N GLY A 195 6.41 -15.70 37.09
CA GLY A 195 5.04 -15.51 37.54
C GLY A 195 4.41 -14.22 36.98
N PRO A 196 3.22 -13.82 37.46
CA PRO A 196 2.52 -12.62 36.98
C PRO A 196 3.41 -11.36 37.08
N CYS A 197 3.32 -10.49 36.07
CA CYS A 197 4.09 -9.26 35.98
C CYS A 197 3.40 -8.15 36.80
N LEU A 198 3.71 -8.09 38.10
CA LEU A 198 3.19 -7.05 39.00
C LEU A 198 3.64 -5.63 38.63
N ASP A 199 4.67 -5.50 37.78
CA ASP A 199 5.16 -4.21 37.27
C ASP A 199 4.18 -3.54 36.28
N LEU A 200 3.06 -4.18 35.95
CA LEU A 200 1.98 -3.66 35.12
C LEU A 200 0.77 -3.16 35.94
N ASP A 201 0.85 -3.14 37.27
CA ASP A 201 -0.25 -2.62 38.09
C ASP A 201 -0.49 -1.13 37.81
N GLY A 202 -1.72 -0.79 37.41
CA GLY A 202 -2.09 0.56 36.97
C GLY A 202 -1.58 0.95 35.57
N VAL A 203 -0.94 0.04 34.84
CA VAL A 203 -0.47 0.27 33.46
C VAL A 203 -1.49 -0.31 32.47
N HIS A 204 -1.73 0.41 31.39
CA HIS A 204 -2.61 -0.03 30.31
C HIS A 204 -1.95 0.10 28.94
N ILE A 205 -2.52 -0.56 27.94
CA ILE A 205 -2.03 -0.45 26.57
C ILE A 205 -2.56 0.86 25.98
N ARG A 206 -1.64 1.73 25.55
CA ARG A 206 -1.93 2.97 24.83
C ARG A 206 -2.21 2.72 23.35
N ASP A 207 -1.38 1.89 22.73
CA ASP A 207 -1.47 1.60 21.29
C ASP A 207 -1.03 0.15 21.04
N MET A 208 -1.67 -0.53 20.09
CA MET A 208 -1.30 -1.88 19.70
C MET A 208 -1.56 -2.14 18.22
N GLU A 209 -0.78 -3.05 17.63
CA GLU A 209 -1.09 -3.58 16.30
C GLU A 209 -0.73 -5.07 16.22
N TYR A 210 -1.60 -5.84 15.57
CA TYR A 210 -1.42 -7.28 15.40
C TYR A 210 -0.49 -7.62 14.24
N CYS A 211 0.48 -8.49 14.52
CA CYS A 211 1.42 -9.06 13.57
C CYS A 211 1.01 -10.48 13.19
N ASN A 212 0.21 -10.62 12.13
CA ASN A 212 -0.25 -11.90 11.58
C ASN A 212 0.87 -12.92 11.35
N THR A 213 2.06 -12.47 10.94
CA THR A 213 3.19 -13.38 10.64
C THR A 213 3.92 -13.92 11.87
N LEU A 214 3.75 -13.27 13.02
CA LEU A 214 4.32 -13.68 14.31
C LEU A 214 3.25 -14.15 15.29
N ASP A 215 1.97 -14.06 14.92
CA ASP A 215 0.81 -14.35 15.76
C ASP A 215 0.91 -13.65 17.12
N GLY A 216 0.95 -12.32 17.12
CA GLY A 216 1.04 -11.54 18.36
C GLY A 216 0.90 -10.04 18.15
N PHE A 217 0.90 -9.28 19.24
CA PHE A 217 0.64 -7.85 19.26
C PHE A 217 1.90 -7.10 19.63
N ALA A 218 2.30 -6.17 18.77
CA ALA A 218 3.25 -5.13 19.16
C ALA A 218 2.49 -4.11 20.01
N VAL A 219 3.01 -3.77 21.20
CA VAL A 219 2.29 -2.94 22.18
C VAL A 219 3.13 -1.78 22.68
N VAL A 220 2.48 -0.64 22.87
CA VAL A 220 2.99 0.53 23.59
C VAL A 220 2.15 0.70 24.85
N PHE A 221 2.80 0.70 26.00
CA PHE A 221 2.16 0.96 27.28
C PHE A 221 2.04 2.46 27.56
N ASP A 222 1.10 2.86 28.40
CA ASP A 222 0.87 4.27 28.72
C ASP A 222 2.02 4.94 29.49
N ASP A 223 2.87 4.13 30.14
CA ASP A 223 4.12 4.56 30.77
C ASP A 223 5.31 4.68 29.80
N GLY A 224 5.09 4.42 28.51
CA GLY A 224 6.08 4.53 27.44
C GLY A 224 6.94 3.27 27.22
N ARG A 225 6.75 2.19 27.98
CA ARG A 225 7.42 0.91 27.68
C ARG A 225 6.87 0.27 26.40
N LEU A 226 7.70 -0.52 25.73
CA LEU A 226 7.38 -1.22 24.49
C LEU A 226 7.47 -2.73 24.68
N GLY A 227 6.57 -3.48 24.05
CA GLY A 227 6.65 -4.93 24.10
C GLY A 227 5.99 -5.65 22.94
N PHE A 228 6.06 -6.98 23.00
CA PHE A 228 5.35 -7.88 22.10
C PHE A 228 4.63 -8.96 22.91
N ILE A 229 3.31 -9.09 22.74
CA ILE A 229 2.47 -10.08 23.42
C ILE A 229 2.07 -11.16 22.42
N THR A 230 2.32 -12.43 22.72
CA THR A 230 2.03 -13.56 21.83
C THR A 230 1.49 -14.75 22.63
N PRO A 231 0.63 -15.61 22.06
CA PRO A 231 0.17 -16.78 22.76
C PRO A 231 1.30 -17.84 22.88
N THR A 232 1.28 -18.61 23.97
CA THR A 232 2.26 -19.67 24.23
C THR A 232 1.98 -20.93 23.41
N ALA A 233 0.75 -21.09 22.91
CA ALA A 233 0.30 -22.19 22.06
C ALA A 233 -0.43 -21.66 20.81
N ASN A 234 -0.55 -22.50 19.78
CA ASN A 234 -1.29 -22.12 18.56
C ASN A 234 -2.75 -21.83 18.91
N ARG A 235 -3.14 -20.55 18.74
CA ARG A 235 -4.42 -19.88 19.01
C ARG A 235 -4.39 -18.99 20.25
N LEU A 236 -4.97 -17.80 20.09
CA LEU A 236 -5.32 -16.84 21.15
C LEU A 236 -6.32 -17.46 22.14
N ALA A 237 -5.83 -18.32 23.01
CA ALA A 237 -6.51 -18.71 24.23
C ALA A 237 -6.05 -17.72 25.32
N THR A 238 -7.01 -17.03 25.93
CA THR A 238 -6.80 -15.93 26.88
C THR A 238 -6.03 -16.33 28.14
N ASP A 239 -5.79 -17.62 28.35
CA ASP A 239 -5.10 -18.22 29.50
C ASP A 239 -3.61 -18.53 29.24
N GLN A 240 -3.11 -18.30 28.02
CA GLN A 240 -1.73 -18.65 27.62
C GLN A 240 -1.09 -17.53 26.81
N LEU A 241 -0.93 -16.35 27.40
CA LEU A 241 -0.18 -15.24 26.80
C LEU A 241 1.19 -15.10 27.45
N GLN A 242 2.17 -14.64 26.69
CA GLN A 242 3.48 -14.22 27.19
C GLN A 242 3.93 -12.95 26.50
N GLY A 243 4.73 -12.15 27.21
CA GLY A 243 5.24 -10.87 26.76
C GLY A 243 6.76 -10.84 26.64
N VAL A 244 7.25 -10.08 25.68
CA VAL A 244 8.68 -9.75 25.52
C VAL A 244 8.84 -8.25 25.60
N TRP A 245 9.77 -7.78 26.41
CA TRP A 245 10.12 -6.37 26.51
C TRP A 245 11.12 -5.96 25.43
N ALA A 246 10.96 -4.76 24.89
CA ALA A 246 12.10 -4.06 24.30
C ALA A 246 12.94 -3.47 25.44
N ALA A 247 14.21 -3.87 25.53
CA ALA A 247 15.09 -3.41 26.59
C ALA A 247 15.34 -1.89 26.52
N ASP A 248 15.36 -1.24 27.69
CA ASP A 248 15.78 0.14 27.91
C ASP A 248 14.99 1.23 27.15
N VAL A 249 13.74 0.97 26.78
CA VAL A 249 12.84 1.97 26.17
C VAL A 249 11.68 2.30 27.10
N SER A 250 11.44 3.60 27.32
CA SER A 250 10.39 4.13 28.21
C SER A 250 9.72 5.40 27.67
N ASP A 251 9.90 5.70 26.38
CA ASP A 251 9.35 6.90 25.75
C ASP A 251 8.43 6.58 24.56
N GLY A 252 7.90 5.36 24.45
CA GLY A 252 6.99 4.94 23.39
C GLY A 252 5.70 5.76 23.29
N THR A 253 5.23 6.00 22.06
CA THR A 253 4.02 6.80 21.80
C THR A 253 3.01 6.11 20.91
N CYS A 254 3.44 5.39 19.87
CA CYS A 254 2.58 4.67 18.94
C CYS A 254 3.32 3.49 18.29
N VAL A 255 2.58 2.60 17.63
CA VAL A 255 3.15 1.43 16.95
C VAL A 255 2.61 1.27 15.53
N ALA A 256 3.42 0.68 14.66
CA ALA A 256 2.99 0.20 13.36
C ALA A 256 3.69 -1.10 12.93
N VAL A 257 2.94 -2.09 12.43
CA VAL A 257 3.49 -3.40 12.06
C VAL A 257 3.65 -3.56 10.55
N ASN A 258 4.82 -4.07 10.15
CA ASN A 258 5.10 -4.47 8.78
C ASN A 258 5.09 -6.01 8.68
N ASN A 259 3.94 -6.56 8.32
CA ASN A 259 3.76 -8.00 8.23
C ASN A 259 4.65 -8.68 7.17
N LYS A 260 4.98 -7.99 6.06
CA LYS A 260 5.80 -8.58 4.98
C LYS A 260 7.23 -8.88 5.45
N TYR A 261 7.82 -7.99 6.23
CA TYR A 261 9.21 -8.11 6.69
C TYR A 261 9.33 -8.42 8.19
N ARG A 262 8.21 -8.69 8.87
CA ARG A 262 8.13 -8.99 10.31
C ARG A 262 8.78 -7.90 11.17
N LEU A 263 8.57 -6.64 10.80
CA LEU A 263 9.10 -5.49 11.51
C LEU A 263 8.00 -4.84 12.36
N MET A 264 8.38 -4.29 13.50
CA MET A 264 7.52 -3.52 14.40
C MET A 264 8.16 -2.15 14.59
N ALA A 265 7.51 -1.11 14.11
CA ALA A 265 7.99 0.26 14.23
C ALA A 265 7.29 0.94 15.41
N PHE A 266 8.08 1.42 16.38
CA PHE A 266 7.58 2.12 17.56
C PHE A 266 7.98 3.59 17.49
N GLY A 267 6.99 4.47 17.52
CA GLY A 267 7.20 5.90 17.66
C GLY A 267 7.62 6.22 19.08
N CYS A 268 8.53 7.18 19.22
CA CYS A 268 9.03 7.64 20.51
C CYS A 268 8.69 9.11 20.75
N ALA A 269 8.61 9.47 22.03
CA ALA A 269 8.46 10.84 22.48
C ALA A 269 9.64 11.65 22.00
N SER A 270 10.85 11.07 21.91
CA SER A 270 12.07 11.62 21.28
C SER A 270 11.95 12.01 19.79
N GLY A 271 10.80 11.80 19.15
CA GLY A 271 10.55 12.20 17.76
C GLY A 271 11.18 11.23 16.74
N SER A 272 11.77 10.14 17.23
CA SER A 272 12.34 9.08 16.40
C SER A 272 11.46 7.84 16.39
N VAL A 273 11.69 6.96 15.41
CA VAL A 273 11.02 5.67 15.32
C VAL A 273 12.06 4.56 15.48
N LEU A 274 11.83 3.65 16.42
CA LEU A 274 12.65 2.46 16.64
C LEU A 274 12.00 1.28 15.93
N VAL A 275 12.72 0.62 15.03
CA VAL A 275 12.20 -0.53 14.29
C VAL A 275 12.80 -1.81 14.85
N TYR A 276 11.95 -2.68 15.38
CA TYR A 276 12.33 -3.96 16.00
C TYR A 276 11.89 -5.15 15.16
N MET A 277 12.53 -6.29 15.42
CA MET A 277 12.15 -7.62 14.96
C MET A 277 12.24 -8.61 16.12
N ILE A 278 11.53 -9.74 16.01
CA ILE A 278 11.71 -10.86 16.93
C ILE A 278 12.82 -11.77 16.40
N ASP A 279 13.85 -11.97 17.20
CA ASP A 279 14.92 -12.91 16.87
C ASP A 279 14.39 -14.34 16.88
N SER A 280 14.59 -15.08 15.79
CA SER A 280 14.11 -16.46 15.69
C SER A 280 14.81 -17.44 16.62
N SER A 281 16.02 -17.11 17.10
CA SER A 281 16.81 -18.02 17.95
C SER A 281 16.47 -17.88 19.44
N THR A 282 16.34 -16.64 19.91
CA THR A 282 16.10 -16.31 21.31
C THR A 282 14.65 -15.91 21.58
N GLY A 283 13.91 -15.46 20.57
CA GLY A 283 12.60 -14.83 20.75
C GLY A 283 12.66 -13.44 21.38
N SER A 284 13.85 -12.83 21.50
CA SER A 284 14.01 -11.47 22.02
C SER A 284 13.62 -10.41 21.00
N MET A 285 13.20 -9.24 21.48
CA MET A 285 13.02 -8.06 20.65
C MET A 285 14.39 -7.43 20.35
N GLN A 286 14.78 -7.43 19.08
CA GLN A 286 16.04 -6.84 18.62
C GLN A 286 15.80 -5.58 17.77
N LEU A 287 16.52 -4.51 18.11
CA LEU A 287 16.50 -3.27 17.33
C LEU A 287 17.16 -3.53 15.96
N SER A 288 16.39 -3.38 14.89
CA SER A 288 16.87 -3.48 13.51
C SER A 288 17.52 -2.18 13.05
N HIS A 289 16.77 -1.08 13.11
CA HIS A 289 17.23 0.24 12.66
C HIS A 289 16.34 1.35 13.24
N LYS A 290 16.72 2.61 12.98
CA LYS A 290 16.02 3.80 13.47
C LYS A 290 15.63 4.72 12.31
N LEU A 291 14.42 5.27 12.35
CA LEU A 291 14.00 6.36 11.47
C LEU A 291 14.12 7.67 12.26
N GLU A 292 15.10 8.49 11.91
CA GLU A 292 15.35 9.76 12.60
C GLU A 292 15.75 10.87 11.64
N LEU A 293 15.13 12.04 11.82
CA LEU A 293 15.53 13.25 11.13
C LEU A 293 16.78 13.82 11.82
N THR A 294 17.91 13.76 11.12
CA THR A 294 19.20 14.17 11.69
C THR A 294 19.31 15.70 11.82
N PRO A 295 19.86 16.24 12.92
CA PRO A 295 20.09 17.69 13.08
C PRO A 295 20.95 18.33 11.99
N LYS A 296 21.79 17.52 11.31
CA LYS A 296 22.61 17.95 10.16
C LYS A 296 21.78 18.51 9.01
N HIS A 297 20.64 17.86 8.71
CA HIS A 297 19.76 18.26 7.61
C HIS A 297 18.56 19.09 8.10
N TYR A 298 18.18 18.90 9.37
CA TYR A 298 17.06 19.60 9.99
C TYR A 298 17.51 20.21 11.32
N PRO A 299 18.09 21.42 11.31
CA PRO A 299 18.48 22.10 12.55
C PRO A 299 17.26 22.29 13.45
N ASP A 300 17.48 22.13 14.76
CA ASP A 300 16.44 22.29 15.79
C ASP A 300 15.23 21.34 15.59
N ILE A 301 15.51 20.10 15.16
CA ILE A 301 14.46 19.14 14.77
C ILE A 301 13.48 18.84 15.91
N TRP A 302 13.99 18.68 17.13
CA TRP A 302 13.18 18.32 18.29
C TRP A 302 12.04 19.32 18.54
N ASN A 303 12.37 20.62 18.54
CA ASN A 303 11.38 21.69 18.73
C ASN A 303 10.42 21.84 17.54
N LYS A 304 10.79 21.31 16.37
CA LYS A 304 9.95 21.34 15.16
C LYS A 304 9.01 20.14 15.05
N THR A 305 9.38 18.99 15.59
CA THR A 305 8.58 17.76 15.48
C THR A 305 7.80 17.47 16.76
N GLY A 306 8.43 17.51 17.93
CA GLY A 306 7.89 16.88 19.13
C GLY A 306 7.79 15.35 19.00
N PRO A 307 6.95 14.71 19.84
CA PRO A 307 6.69 13.26 19.82
C PRO A 307 6.20 12.73 18.48
N VAL A 308 6.59 11.48 18.15
CA VAL A 308 5.99 10.77 17.01
C VAL A 308 4.53 10.50 17.33
N LYS A 309 3.64 10.97 16.48
CA LYS A 309 2.20 10.85 16.67
C LYS A 309 1.63 9.60 16.02
N MET A 310 2.03 9.29 14.79
CA MET A 310 1.50 8.15 14.05
C MET A 310 2.49 7.66 13.00
N ILE A 311 2.50 6.34 12.81
CA ILE A 311 3.25 5.64 11.77
C ILE A 311 2.25 4.85 10.92
N ARG A 312 2.40 4.88 9.59
CA ARG A 312 1.58 4.08 8.67
C ARG A 312 2.44 3.46 7.57
N TRP A 313 2.54 2.13 7.57
CA TRP A 313 3.14 1.37 6.49
C TRP A 313 2.28 1.42 5.22
N SER A 314 2.92 1.56 4.05
CA SER A 314 2.22 1.44 2.78
C SER A 314 1.64 0.04 2.60
N PRO A 315 0.58 -0.13 1.80
CA PRO A 315 -0.05 -1.45 1.60
C PRO A 315 0.90 -2.52 1.04
N ASP A 316 1.89 -2.12 0.24
CA ASP A 316 2.94 -3.01 -0.29
C ASP A 316 4.12 -3.24 0.69
N CYS A 317 4.02 -2.67 1.90
CA CYS A 317 4.99 -2.76 2.99
C CYS A 317 6.38 -2.20 2.64
N SER A 318 6.49 -1.34 1.63
CA SER A 318 7.79 -0.86 1.13
C SER A 318 8.25 0.47 1.73
N VAL A 319 7.32 1.28 2.26
CA VAL A 319 7.60 2.58 2.88
C VAL A 319 6.77 2.81 4.14
N ALA A 320 7.30 3.59 5.08
CA ALA A 320 6.59 4.09 6.26
C ALA A 320 6.40 5.60 6.18
N MET A 321 5.17 6.07 6.40
CA MET A 321 4.88 7.48 6.63
C MET A 321 4.89 7.75 8.14
N VAL A 322 5.56 8.82 8.56
CA VAL A 322 5.70 9.25 9.96
C VAL A 322 5.25 10.70 10.10
N THR A 323 4.43 11.00 11.12
CA THR A 323 4.00 12.35 11.50
C THR A 323 4.24 12.59 12.98
N TRP A 324 4.35 13.86 13.37
CA TRP A 324 4.60 14.28 14.74
C TRP A 324 3.55 15.26 15.26
N ASP A 325 3.53 15.48 16.59
CA ASP A 325 2.56 16.35 17.26
C ASP A 325 2.67 17.83 16.86
N CYS A 326 3.88 18.34 16.67
CA CYS A 326 4.09 19.71 16.18
C CYS A 326 3.84 19.85 14.67
N GLY A 327 3.58 18.75 13.98
CA GLY A 327 3.21 18.69 12.57
C GLY A 327 4.35 18.30 11.62
N GLY A 328 3.99 18.16 10.35
CA GLY A 328 4.87 17.68 9.29
C GLY A 328 4.84 16.18 9.10
N LEU A 329 5.33 15.74 7.94
CA LEU A 329 5.36 14.36 7.49
C LEU A 329 6.75 13.99 6.99
N SER A 330 7.10 12.72 7.12
CA SER A 330 8.25 12.13 6.43
C SER A 330 7.97 10.73 5.92
N LEU A 331 8.52 10.41 4.75
CA LEU A 331 8.43 9.10 4.12
C LEU A 331 9.80 8.42 4.14
N TRP A 332 9.81 7.17 4.60
CA TRP A 332 11.01 6.35 4.73
C TRP A 332 10.83 5.05 3.95
N SER A 333 11.89 4.53 3.35
CA SER A 333 11.89 3.13 2.92
C SER A 333 11.80 2.20 4.13
N VAL A 334 11.37 0.96 3.89
CA VAL A 334 11.24 -0.08 4.92
C VAL A 334 12.52 -0.37 5.71
N PHE A 335 13.69 -0.02 5.18
CA PHE A 335 14.98 -0.17 5.85
C PHE A 335 15.67 1.16 6.14
N GLY A 336 14.89 2.24 6.30
CA GLY A 336 15.38 3.50 6.86
C GLY A 336 15.97 4.52 5.89
N ALA A 337 15.85 4.32 4.58
CA ALA A 337 16.26 5.37 3.63
C ALA A 337 15.24 6.51 3.64
N HIS A 338 15.67 7.72 3.99
CA HIS A 338 14.84 8.91 3.96
C HIS A 338 14.47 9.32 2.52
N LEU A 339 13.19 9.46 2.21
CA LEU A 339 12.71 9.77 0.86
C LEU A 339 12.16 11.20 0.75
N ILE A 340 11.27 11.59 1.66
CA ILE A 340 10.56 12.87 1.62
C ILE A 340 10.40 13.39 3.04
N CYS A 341 10.52 14.71 3.24
CA CYS A 341 10.11 15.37 4.47
C CYS A 341 9.52 16.74 4.18
N THR A 342 8.35 17.03 4.75
CA THR A 342 7.68 18.33 4.58
C THR A 342 8.18 19.41 5.54
N LEU A 343 9.19 19.11 6.37
CA LEU A 343 9.85 20.06 7.26
C LEU A 343 11.12 20.66 6.63
N GLY A 344 11.46 20.24 5.40
CA GLY A 344 12.54 20.83 4.61
C GLY A 344 12.19 22.22 4.09
N GLU A 345 13.21 22.96 3.65
CA GLU A 345 13.08 24.33 3.14
C GLU A 345 12.12 24.43 1.93
N ASP A 346 12.08 23.40 1.08
CA ASP A 346 11.19 23.32 -0.09
C ASP A 346 9.70 23.43 0.25
N PHE A 347 9.32 23.16 1.51
CA PHE A 347 7.94 23.21 2.01
C PHE A 347 7.71 24.34 3.01
N ALA A 348 8.75 25.10 3.36
CA ALA A 348 8.73 26.08 4.43
C ALA A 348 7.98 27.37 4.08
N TYR A 349 7.71 27.62 2.79
CA TYR A 349 7.14 28.87 2.31
C TYR A 349 5.86 28.66 1.49
N ARG A 350 4.91 29.58 1.64
CA ARG A 350 3.75 29.73 0.78
C ARG A 350 4.15 30.39 -0.54
N SER A 351 3.26 30.38 -1.53
CA SER A 351 3.50 31.01 -2.84
C SER A 351 3.74 32.53 -2.75
N ASP A 352 3.28 33.17 -1.67
CA ASP A 352 3.50 34.58 -1.36
C ASP A 352 4.84 34.86 -0.64
N GLY A 353 5.67 33.83 -0.42
CA GLY A 353 6.96 33.93 0.27
C GLY A 353 6.85 33.97 1.80
N THR A 354 5.64 33.90 2.38
CA THR A 354 5.47 33.83 3.83
C THR A 354 5.77 32.44 4.37
N LYS A 355 6.32 32.37 5.59
CA LYS A 355 6.62 31.09 6.23
C LYS A 355 5.32 30.33 6.52
N LYS A 356 5.27 29.08 6.09
CA LYS A 356 4.15 28.18 6.28
C LYS A 356 4.35 27.38 7.58
N GLU A 357 3.31 27.31 8.40
CA GLU A 357 3.30 26.38 9.53
C GLU A 357 3.21 24.93 9.04
N PRO A 358 3.93 23.99 9.67
CA PRO A 358 3.80 22.57 9.36
C PRO A 358 2.35 22.11 9.48
N LEU A 359 1.92 21.26 8.55
CA LEU A 359 0.59 20.66 8.62
C LEU A 359 0.54 19.73 9.84
N LYS A 360 -0.23 20.11 10.87
CA LYS A 360 -0.57 19.23 11.98
C LYS A 360 -1.59 18.21 11.50
N ILE A 361 -1.36 16.93 11.78
CA ILE A 361 -2.19 15.83 11.28
C ILE A 361 -2.89 15.18 12.47
N SER A 362 -4.20 14.99 12.37
CA SER A 362 -4.97 14.22 13.37
C SER A 362 -4.99 12.74 13.01
N SER A 363 -5.13 12.42 11.72
CA SER A 363 -5.17 11.06 11.21
C SER A 363 -4.68 10.99 9.77
N MET A 364 -4.05 9.87 9.41
CA MET A 364 -3.66 9.55 8.05
C MET A 364 -3.85 8.07 7.75
N SER A 365 -4.20 7.75 6.50
CA SER A 365 -4.34 6.37 6.05
C SER A 365 -4.01 6.23 4.57
N TRP A 366 -3.34 5.13 4.22
CA TRP A 366 -3.07 4.79 2.82
C TRP A 366 -4.34 4.27 2.15
N GLY A 367 -4.65 4.82 0.99
CA GLY A 367 -5.64 4.25 0.09
C GLY A 367 -5.16 2.94 -0.55
N VAL A 368 -6.01 2.35 -1.37
CA VAL A 368 -5.72 1.14 -2.15
C VAL A 368 -4.37 1.23 -2.89
N GLU A 369 -3.61 0.14 -2.82
CA GLU A 369 -2.28 -0.06 -3.43
C GLU A 369 -1.19 0.93 -2.98
N GLY A 370 -1.49 1.99 -2.24
CA GLY A 370 -0.52 3.00 -1.76
C GLY A 370 -0.29 4.18 -2.70
N TYR A 371 -1.18 4.42 -3.68
CA TYR A 371 -1.05 5.60 -4.56
C TYR A 371 -1.55 6.90 -3.92
N HIS A 372 -2.36 6.77 -2.86
CA HIS A 372 -2.95 7.90 -2.16
C HIS A 372 -2.70 7.78 -0.67
N LEU A 373 -2.36 8.91 -0.04
CA LEU A 373 -2.45 9.06 1.41
C LEU A 373 -3.56 10.05 1.72
N TRP A 374 -4.57 9.58 2.44
CA TRP A 374 -5.68 10.37 2.96
C TRP A 374 -5.25 10.96 4.29
N VAL A 375 -5.46 12.26 4.49
CA VAL A 375 -4.96 13.01 5.64
C VAL A 375 -6.03 13.97 6.13
N ILE A 376 -6.26 13.96 7.44
CA ILE A 376 -7.03 15.00 8.13
C ILE A 376 -6.05 15.90 8.86
N GLY A 377 -6.15 17.20 8.58
CA GLY A 377 -5.41 18.23 9.31
C GLY A 377 -6.05 18.53 10.65
N SER A 378 -5.25 18.62 11.70
CA SER A 378 -5.65 19.27 12.94
C SER A 378 -5.65 20.78 12.71
N THR A 379 -6.77 21.44 12.96
CA THR A 379 -6.86 22.89 12.91
C THR A 379 -7.02 23.38 14.34
N ASP A 380 -6.05 24.16 14.83
CA ASP A 380 -6.27 24.95 16.02
C ASP A 380 -7.42 25.93 15.72
N PRO A 381 -8.35 26.17 16.66
CA PRO A 381 -9.40 27.16 16.49
C PRO A 381 -8.76 28.55 16.49
N THR A 382 -8.26 29.01 15.34
CA THR A 382 -7.89 30.42 15.17
C THR A 382 -9.17 31.24 15.19
N PRO A 383 -9.33 32.23 16.09
CA PRO A 383 -10.43 33.17 16.02
C PRO A 383 -10.39 33.85 14.65
N VAL A 384 -11.49 33.81 13.92
CA VAL A 384 -11.67 34.64 12.73
C VAL A 384 -11.56 36.09 13.21
N PRO A 385 -10.71 36.94 12.61
CA PRO A 385 -10.75 38.37 12.89
C PRO A 385 -12.16 38.87 12.54
N ASP A 386 -12.85 39.46 13.51
CA ASP A 386 -14.17 40.09 13.30
C ASP A 386 -14.13 40.98 12.05
N GLY A 387 -14.91 40.62 11.03
CA GLY A 387 -15.13 41.46 9.84
C GLY A 387 -14.80 40.87 8.47
N ALA A 388 -14.37 39.62 8.34
CA ALA A 388 -14.26 38.97 7.04
C ALA A 388 -15.56 38.22 6.68
N GLU A 389 -16.53 38.91 6.09
CA GLU A 389 -17.64 38.29 5.34
C GLU A 389 -17.05 37.59 4.09
N GLY A 390 -16.45 36.42 4.28
CA GLY A 390 -15.94 35.56 3.22
C GLY A 390 -16.69 34.24 3.22
N ASP A 391 -17.48 34.02 2.17
CA ASP A 391 -18.18 32.78 1.77
C ASP A 391 -18.10 31.61 2.78
N GLU A 392 -19.17 31.39 3.55
CA GLU A 392 -19.33 30.25 4.48
C GLU A 392 -19.06 28.88 3.83
N LYS A 393 -19.09 28.80 2.49
CA LYS A 393 -18.79 27.59 1.71
C LYS A 393 -17.32 27.13 1.77
N LEU A 394 -16.37 27.97 2.19
CA LEU A 394 -14.93 27.62 2.24
C LEU A 394 -14.46 27.08 3.60
N GLN A 395 -15.32 27.06 4.62
CA GLN A 395 -14.98 26.65 5.99
C GLN A 395 -15.14 25.15 6.29
N GLN A 396 -15.54 24.33 5.32
CA GLN A 396 -15.64 22.88 5.53
C GLN A 396 -14.24 22.28 5.72
N ALA A 397 -13.95 21.71 6.89
CA ALA A 397 -12.71 20.96 7.13
C ALA A 397 -12.54 19.89 6.03
N GLY A 398 -11.45 19.99 5.27
CA GLY A 398 -11.25 19.18 4.07
C GLY A 398 -10.34 17.99 4.36
N ILE A 399 -10.73 16.81 3.86
CA ILE A 399 -9.82 15.67 3.77
C ILE A 399 -8.83 15.96 2.65
N LEU A 400 -7.54 15.85 2.94
CA LEU A 400 -6.46 16.00 1.97
C LEU A 400 -6.07 14.63 1.41
N GLN A 401 -5.81 14.56 0.11
CA GLN A 401 -5.34 13.36 -0.57
C GLN A 401 -4.02 13.66 -1.29
N PHE A 402 -2.92 13.15 -0.73
CA PHE A 402 -1.61 13.20 -1.33
C PHE A 402 -1.47 12.10 -2.38
N GLN A 403 -0.90 12.41 -3.54
CA GLN A 403 -0.69 11.46 -4.63
C GLN A 403 0.76 11.00 -4.65
N PHE A 404 0.95 9.70 -4.90
CA PHE A 404 2.24 9.07 -5.00
C PHE A 404 2.42 8.37 -6.34
N ILE A 405 3.64 8.49 -6.86
CA ILE A 405 4.15 7.69 -7.97
C ILE A 405 5.18 6.74 -7.37
N LYS A 406 5.24 5.50 -7.83
CA LYS A 406 6.18 4.50 -7.31
C LYS A 406 7.02 3.94 -8.43
N SER A 407 8.15 3.36 -8.10
CA SER A 407 8.90 2.52 -9.03
C SER A 407 8.14 1.22 -9.24
N ALA A 408 8.02 0.75 -10.49
CA ALA A 408 7.40 -0.54 -10.78
C ALA A 408 8.06 -1.73 -10.04
N LEU A 409 9.31 -1.55 -9.59
CA LEU A 409 10.06 -2.53 -8.80
C LEU A 409 9.46 -2.81 -7.41
N THR A 410 8.58 -1.95 -6.88
CA THR A 410 7.98 -2.19 -5.56
C THR A 410 7.04 -3.40 -5.57
N VAL A 411 6.42 -3.66 -6.72
CA VAL A 411 5.47 -4.74 -6.95
C VAL A 411 5.99 -5.78 -7.95
N ASN A 412 6.88 -5.37 -8.86
CA ASN A 412 7.54 -6.23 -9.84
C ASN A 412 9.08 -6.18 -9.66
N PRO A 413 9.63 -6.79 -8.60
CA PRO A 413 11.04 -6.62 -8.21
C PRO A 413 12.04 -7.19 -9.22
N CYS A 414 11.56 -7.95 -10.20
CA CYS A 414 12.34 -8.71 -11.16
C CYS A 414 12.14 -8.19 -12.59
N THR A 415 12.62 -6.98 -12.88
CA THR A 415 12.64 -6.46 -14.25
C THR A 415 14.03 -6.62 -14.86
N SER A 416 14.11 -7.38 -15.95
CA SER A 416 15.29 -7.65 -16.78
C SER A 416 16.25 -6.45 -16.93
N ASN A 417 17.39 -6.42 -16.25
CA ASN A 417 18.55 -5.53 -16.49
C ASN A 417 18.23 -4.14 -17.11
N GLN A 418 17.22 -3.44 -16.58
CA GLN A 418 16.70 -2.23 -17.23
C GLN A 418 17.63 -1.05 -16.96
N GLU A 419 18.07 -0.37 -18.02
CA GLU A 419 18.74 0.94 -17.91
C GLU A 419 17.74 2.10 -17.72
N GLN A 420 16.45 1.83 -17.92
CA GLN A 420 15.40 2.84 -17.94
C GLN A 420 14.61 2.84 -16.63
N VAL A 421 14.21 4.04 -16.20
CA VAL A 421 13.36 4.20 -15.01
C VAL A 421 11.90 4.11 -15.44
N LEU A 422 11.20 3.11 -14.92
CA LEU A 422 9.76 2.92 -15.04
C LEU A 422 9.09 3.23 -13.70
N LEU A 423 8.29 4.29 -13.69
CA LEU A 423 7.43 4.62 -12.56
C LEU A 423 5.96 4.43 -12.93
N HIS A 424 5.16 4.04 -11.95
CA HIS A 424 3.70 3.94 -12.08
C HIS A 424 3.00 4.85 -11.05
N GLY A 425 2.07 5.65 -11.55
CA GLY A 425 1.02 6.27 -10.74
C GLY A 425 -0.25 5.44 -10.83
N GLU A 426 -1.34 5.95 -10.27
CA GLU A 426 -2.64 5.28 -10.30
C GLU A 426 -3.18 5.07 -11.72
N ASP A 427 -3.11 6.09 -12.58
CA ASP A 427 -3.73 6.10 -13.91
C ASP A 427 -2.68 6.22 -15.04
N ARG A 428 -1.39 6.24 -14.71
CA ARG A 428 -0.31 6.63 -15.63
C ARG A 428 1.00 5.91 -15.36
N LEU A 429 1.77 5.71 -16.42
CA LEU A 429 3.17 5.29 -16.36
C LEU A 429 4.08 6.45 -16.78
N TYR A 430 5.22 6.56 -16.10
CA TYR A 430 6.26 7.52 -16.39
C TYR A 430 7.53 6.78 -16.79
N LEU A 431 8.04 7.13 -17.97
CA LEU A 431 9.18 6.48 -18.59
C LEU A 431 10.27 7.51 -18.88
N THR A 432 11.51 7.18 -18.56
CA THR A 432 12.65 7.98 -19.04
C THR A 432 12.91 7.67 -20.51
N CYS A 433 13.07 8.69 -21.36
CA CYS A 433 13.52 8.49 -22.74
C CYS A 433 14.86 7.75 -22.78
N GLY A 434 14.87 6.55 -23.36
CA GLY A 434 16.09 5.93 -23.87
C GLY A 434 16.60 6.70 -25.10
N ASP A 435 17.91 6.69 -25.32
CA ASP A 435 18.52 7.34 -26.48
C ASP A 435 18.13 6.53 -27.74
N PRO A 436 17.33 7.08 -28.68
CA PRO A 436 16.85 6.32 -29.84
C PRO A 436 18.00 5.90 -30.77
N THR A 437 19.18 6.49 -30.61
CA THR A 437 20.40 6.16 -31.37
C THR A 437 20.96 4.77 -31.06
N GLN A 438 20.63 4.17 -29.91
CA GLN A 438 21.10 2.81 -29.55
C GLN A 438 20.18 1.69 -30.04
N ALA A 439 18.93 2.00 -30.44
CA ALA A 439 17.95 0.98 -30.86
C ALA A 439 18.23 0.38 -32.25
N HIS A 440 19.19 0.91 -33.00
CA HIS A 440 19.49 0.49 -34.39
C HIS A 440 20.86 -0.16 -34.60
N SER A 441 21.66 -0.41 -33.56
CA SER A 441 22.86 -1.24 -33.72
C SER A 441 22.49 -2.72 -33.67
N VAL A 442 21.94 -3.24 -34.77
CA VAL A 442 22.00 -4.68 -35.04
C VAL A 442 23.49 -5.03 -35.22
N PRO A 443 24.04 -6.04 -34.53
CA PRO A 443 25.41 -6.48 -34.79
C PRO A 443 25.41 -7.28 -36.10
N ASP A 444 25.46 -6.58 -37.23
CA ASP A 444 25.68 -7.23 -38.53
C ASP A 444 27.09 -7.82 -38.55
N LYS A 445 27.16 -9.14 -38.35
CA LYS A 445 28.34 -9.93 -38.71
C LYS A 445 28.44 -9.98 -40.23
N SER A 446 29.29 -9.16 -40.82
CA SER A 446 29.90 -9.47 -42.12
C SER A 446 31.33 -8.94 -42.19
N PRO A 447 32.27 -9.68 -42.83
CA PRO A 447 33.68 -9.32 -42.85
C PRO A 447 33.94 -8.19 -43.85
N SER A 448 34.75 -7.22 -43.42
CA SER A 448 35.18 -6.06 -44.19
C SER A 448 35.93 -6.42 -45.47
N ARG A 449 35.55 -5.76 -46.57
CA ARG A 449 36.44 -5.50 -47.71
C ARG A 449 36.39 -4.01 -48.04
N ASP A 450 37.58 -3.44 -48.15
CA ASP A 450 37.89 -2.04 -48.46
C ASP A 450 37.18 -1.52 -49.72
N SER A 451 36.83 -0.22 -49.70
CA SER A 451 37.08 0.74 -50.80
C SER A 451 36.62 2.14 -50.38
N GLY A 452 37.48 3.14 -50.56
CA GLY A 452 37.25 4.53 -50.16
C GLY A 452 36.24 5.30 -51.03
N GLY A 453 35.66 6.35 -50.44
CA GLY A 453 34.81 7.31 -51.13
C GLY A 453 34.27 8.39 -50.18
N SER A 454 34.60 9.64 -50.47
CA SER A 454 34.24 10.89 -49.77
C SER A 454 32.71 11.09 -49.60
N PRO A 455 32.22 11.77 -48.54
CA PRO A 455 30.78 11.90 -48.30
C PRO A 455 30.16 13.05 -49.11
N LEU A 456 29.21 12.71 -49.99
CA LEU A 456 28.28 13.66 -50.61
C LEU A 456 27.02 13.76 -49.75
N HIS A 457 26.79 14.94 -49.18
CA HIS A 457 25.55 15.32 -48.52
C HIS A 457 24.34 15.19 -49.48
N ARG A 458 23.30 14.46 -49.06
CA ARG A 458 21.93 14.64 -49.55
C ARG A 458 20.97 14.78 -48.35
N PRO A 459 20.01 15.73 -48.39
CA PRO A 459 19.07 15.97 -47.30
C PRO A 459 17.75 15.21 -47.50
N SER A 460 17.28 14.51 -46.46
CA SER A 460 15.91 13.98 -46.32
C SER A 460 15.76 13.38 -44.91
N ALA A 461 14.69 13.52 -44.14
CA ALA A 461 13.45 14.25 -44.23
C ALA A 461 12.96 14.49 -42.78
N SER A 462 12.35 15.66 -42.54
CA SER A 462 11.55 16.08 -41.39
C SER A 462 11.50 15.17 -40.14
N THR A 463 12.37 15.43 -39.17
CA THR A 463 12.14 15.12 -37.75
C THR A 463 11.05 16.08 -37.23
N PRO A 464 10.05 15.63 -36.45
CA PRO A 464 9.09 16.57 -35.86
C PRO A 464 9.83 17.52 -34.91
N LEU A 465 9.68 18.83 -35.16
CA LEU A 465 10.44 19.93 -34.52
C LEU A 465 10.40 19.93 -32.98
N SER A 466 9.47 19.21 -32.34
CA SER A 466 9.38 19.15 -30.87
C SER A 466 10.42 18.24 -30.20
N GLN A 467 11.02 17.29 -30.92
CA GLN A 467 12.03 16.38 -30.35
C GLN A 467 13.46 16.92 -30.43
N GLY A 468 13.77 17.73 -31.45
CA GLY A 468 15.12 18.27 -31.67
C GLY A 468 15.55 19.37 -30.67
N LEU A 469 14.61 20.07 -30.05
CA LEU A 469 14.91 21.10 -29.04
C LEU A 469 15.17 20.51 -27.65
N SER A 470 14.66 19.31 -27.34
CA SER A 470 14.77 18.70 -26.01
C SER A 470 16.17 18.11 -25.75
N THR A 471 16.84 17.62 -26.79
CA THR A 471 18.24 17.16 -26.71
C THR A 471 19.24 18.32 -26.56
N LEU A 472 18.92 19.51 -27.08
CA LEU A 472 19.78 20.70 -26.94
C LEU A 472 19.74 21.33 -25.54
N LEU A 473 18.69 21.07 -24.76
CA LEU A 473 18.51 21.66 -23.43
C LEU A 473 18.92 20.72 -22.29
N GLY A 474 19.35 19.48 -22.57
CA GLY A 474 19.80 18.53 -21.53
C GLY A 474 18.71 18.02 -20.57
N HIS A 475 17.45 18.43 -20.76
CA HIS A 475 16.34 17.98 -19.92
C HIS A 475 15.76 16.66 -20.47
N LYS A 476 16.01 15.56 -19.77
CA LYS A 476 15.30 14.29 -20.00
C LYS A 476 13.82 14.48 -19.61
N HIS A 477 12.94 14.59 -20.60
CA HIS A 477 11.49 14.64 -20.34
C HIS A 477 10.93 13.25 -20.05
N TRP A 478 10.00 13.17 -19.10
CA TRP A 478 9.22 11.97 -18.84
C TRP A 478 8.22 11.74 -19.97
N GLN A 479 8.20 10.54 -20.54
CA GLN A 479 7.10 10.09 -21.37
C GLN A 479 5.99 9.55 -20.46
N VAL A 480 4.81 10.14 -20.58
CA VAL A 480 3.64 9.77 -19.76
C VAL A 480 2.66 8.99 -20.62
N VAL A 481 2.39 7.75 -20.22
CA VAL A 481 1.41 6.87 -20.87
C VAL A 481 0.22 6.70 -19.94
N GLN A 482 -0.96 7.11 -20.39
CA GLN A 482 -2.19 6.89 -19.64
C GLN A 482 -2.61 5.42 -19.74
N VAL A 483 -2.93 4.84 -18.59
CA VAL A 483 -3.42 3.48 -18.45
C VAL A 483 -4.90 3.54 -18.09
N HIS A 484 -5.66 2.62 -18.68
CA HIS A 484 -7.12 2.60 -18.53
C HIS A 484 -7.56 1.57 -17.48
N ASP A 485 -6.67 0.69 -17.02
CA ASP A 485 -6.91 -0.18 -15.89
C ASP A 485 -6.28 0.47 -14.64
N HIS A 486 -7.07 0.59 -13.58
CA HIS A 486 -6.76 1.41 -12.40
C HIS A 486 -6.09 0.61 -11.29
N THR A 487 -6.04 -0.72 -11.43
CA THR A 487 -5.33 -1.61 -10.51
C THR A 487 -4.18 -2.26 -11.25
N LEU A 488 -3.01 -1.61 -11.26
CA LEU A 488 -1.83 -2.07 -11.97
C LEU A 488 -0.85 -2.76 -11.01
N PRO A 489 -1.02 -4.07 -10.74
CA PRO A 489 -0.08 -4.80 -9.90
C PRO A 489 1.28 -4.97 -10.56
N PHE A 490 1.39 -5.00 -11.90
CA PHE A 490 2.69 -5.18 -12.55
C PHE A 490 2.86 -4.29 -13.78
N ALA A 491 4.08 -3.77 -13.95
CA ALA A 491 4.50 -3.11 -15.17
C ALA A 491 5.92 -3.53 -15.52
N ALA A 492 6.21 -3.64 -16.82
CA ALA A 492 7.54 -3.97 -17.34
C ALA A 492 7.78 -3.24 -18.66
N ILE A 493 9.00 -2.78 -18.88
CA ILE A 493 9.44 -2.17 -20.14
C ILE A 493 10.44 -3.10 -20.83
N ASP A 494 10.36 -3.16 -22.16
CA ASP A 494 11.29 -3.95 -22.95
C ASP A 494 12.69 -3.33 -22.93
N TRP A 495 13.71 -4.11 -23.31
CA TRP A 495 15.10 -3.65 -23.26
C TRP A 495 15.34 -2.38 -24.09
N SER A 496 14.61 -2.21 -25.20
CA SER A 496 14.76 -1.05 -26.10
C SER A 496 14.01 0.20 -25.61
N GLY A 497 13.15 0.07 -24.60
CA GLY A 497 12.32 1.14 -24.11
C GLY A 497 11.23 1.62 -25.06
N GLN A 498 10.80 0.77 -25.98
CA GLN A 498 9.81 1.11 -26.99
C GLN A 498 8.45 0.48 -26.72
N CYS A 499 8.40 -0.51 -25.83
CA CYS A 499 7.21 -1.25 -25.50
C CYS A 499 7.09 -1.46 -23.99
N VAL A 500 5.91 -1.18 -23.47
CA VAL A 500 5.59 -1.37 -22.06
C VAL A 500 4.48 -2.37 -21.94
N ALA A 501 4.61 -3.34 -21.04
CA ALA A 501 3.55 -4.26 -20.66
C ALA A 501 3.04 -3.86 -19.28
N VAL A 502 1.75 -3.98 -19.09
CA VAL A 502 1.08 -3.86 -17.80
C VAL A 502 0.21 -5.08 -17.55
N ALA A 503 0.09 -5.45 -16.29
CA ALA A 503 -0.90 -6.40 -15.82
C ALA A 503 -1.87 -5.65 -14.92
N GLY A 504 -3.15 -5.92 -15.10
CA GLY A 504 -4.24 -5.48 -14.24
C GLY A 504 -4.55 -6.48 -13.13
N ARG A 505 -5.67 -6.29 -12.43
CA ARG A 505 -6.30 -7.37 -11.64
C ARG A 505 -6.65 -8.58 -12.51
N ARG A 506 -7.00 -8.32 -13.77
CA ARG A 506 -7.37 -9.30 -14.80
C ARG A 506 -6.59 -9.03 -16.07
N GLY A 507 -6.05 -10.08 -16.67
CA GLY A 507 -5.34 -10.00 -17.94
C GLY A 507 -4.10 -9.10 -17.93
N ILE A 508 -3.68 -8.74 -19.14
CA ILE A 508 -2.51 -7.93 -19.44
C ILE A 508 -2.79 -7.05 -20.65
N ALA A 509 -2.01 -5.99 -20.80
CA ALA A 509 -1.98 -5.14 -21.98
C ALA A 509 -0.54 -4.77 -22.29
N HIS A 510 -0.24 -4.43 -23.54
CA HIS A 510 1.03 -3.80 -23.85
C HIS A 510 0.89 -2.63 -24.80
N TYR A 511 1.68 -1.59 -24.56
CA TYR A 511 1.70 -0.34 -25.28
C TYR A 511 2.97 -0.24 -26.12
N SER A 512 2.83 0.18 -27.37
CA SER A 512 3.98 0.54 -28.21
C SER A 512 4.11 2.07 -28.24
N LEU A 513 5.26 2.57 -27.78
CA LEU A 513 5.61 3.99 -27.82
C LEU A 513 5.74 4.52 -29.25
N TYR A 514 6.22 3.67 -30.17
CA TYR A 514 6.33 4.00 -31.58
C TYR A 514 4.95 4.23 -32.23
N THR A 515 4.03 3.27 -32.09
CA THR A 515 2.70 3.37 -32.72
C THR A 515 1.70 4.16 -31.90
N ARG A 516 2.01 4.43 -30.63
CA ARG A 516 1.14 5.02 -29.61
C ARG A 516 -0.17 4.27 -29.40
N LYS A 517 -0.14 2.94 -29.53
CA LYS A 517 -1.32 2.07 -29.42
C LYS A 517 -1.14 1.03 -28.33
N TRP A 518 -2.23 0.80 -27.60
CA TRP A 518 -2.41 -0.37 -26.74
C TRP A 518 -2.80 -1.57 -27.58
N LYS A 519 -2.19 -2.72 -27.27
CA LYS A 519 -2.66 -4.04 -27.66
C LYS A 519 -3.34 -4.68 -26.46
N LEU A 520 -4.58 -5.09 -26.69
CA LEU A 520 -5.49 -5.68 -25.70
C LEU A 520 -5.93 -7.05 -26.18
N PHE A 521 -6.62 -7.79 -25.32
CA PHE A 521 -7.26 -9.04 -25.70
C PHE A 521 -8.39 -8.78 -26.70
N GLY A 522 -8.44 -9.58 -27.77
CA GLY A 522 -9.60 -9.60 -28.66
C GLY A 522 -10.82 -10.29 -28.00
N ASN A 523 -10.55 -11.19 -27.05
CA ASN A 523 -11.53 -11.99 -26.33
C ASN A 523 -11.54 -11.63 -24.85
N VAL A 524 -12.59 -10.92 -24.41
CA VAL A 524 -12.78 -10.48 -23.01
C VAL A 524 -12.84 -11.67 -22.04
N THR A 525 -13.38 -12.82 -22.46
CA THR A 525 -13.41 -14.02 -21.62
C THR A 525 -12.00 -14.53 -21.33
N GLN A 526 -11.06 -14.43 -22.28
CA GLN A 526 -9.65 -14.81 -22.01
C GLN A 526 -8.99 -13.85 -21.02
N GLU A 527 -9.23 -12.55 -21.16
CA GLU A 527 -8.72 -11.51 -20.26
C GLU A 527 -9.20 -11.71 -18.82
N GLN A 528 -10.49 -11.98 -18.64
CA GLN A 528 -11.11 -12.16 -17.31
C GLN A 528 -10.77 -13.49 -16.64
N ASN A 529 -10.41 -14.52 -17.41
CA ASN A 529 -10.10 -15.85 -16.89
C ASN A 529 -8.64 -16.05 -16.48
N MET A 530 -7.88 -14.97 -16.31
CA MET A 530 -6.54 -15.01 -15.73
C MET A 530 -6.28 -13.87 -14.75
N THR A 531 -5.36 -14.08 -13.81
CA THR A 531 -4.77 -13.03 -12.98
C THR A 531 -3.26 -13.23 -12.89
N VAL A 532 -2.50 -12.13 -12.91
CA VAL A 532 -1.04 -12.20 -12.85
C VAL A 532 -0.62 -12.36 -11.39
N THR A 533 0.25 -13.34 -11.13
CA THR A 533 0.63 -13.80 -9.79
C THR A 533 2.11 -13.51 -9.53
N GLY A 534 2.99 -14.19 -10.25
CA GLY A 534 4.43 -14.18 -10.02
C GLY A 534 5.18 -13.02 -10.67
N GLY A 535 4.55 -12.31 -11.60
CA GLY A 535 5.12 -11.11 -12.22
C GLY A 535 5.02 -11.06 -13.74
N LEU A 536 5.59 -9.99 -14.28
CA LEU A 536 5.51 -9.61 -15.69
C LEU A 536 6.90 -9.19 -16.19
N ALA A 537 7.35 -9.75 -17.30
CA ALA A 537 8.65 -9.42 -17.87
C ALA A 537 8.62 -9.39 -19.40
N TRP A 538 9.61 -8.75 -19.99
CA TRP A 538 9.90 -8.85 -21.41
C TRP A 538 11.06 -9.81 -21.64
N TRP A 539 10.91 -10.67 -22.64
CA TRP A 539 11.98 -11.50 -23.16
C TRP A 539 11.97 -11.44 -24.69
N ASN A 540 12.97 -10.80 -25.29
CA ASN A 540 12.99 -10.50 -26.73
C ASN A 540 11.68 -9.83 -27.18
N ASP A 541 10.95 -10.46 -28.10
CA ASP A 541 9.65 -10.00 -28.61
C ASP A 541 8.46 -10.53 -27.81
N PHE A 542 8.68 -11.17 -26.66
CA PHE A 542 7.61 -11.81 -25.89
C PHE A 542 7.36 -11.08 -24.57
N VAL A 543 6.07 -10.89 -24.28
CA VAL A 543 5.59 -10.60 -22.93
C VAL A 543 5.48 -11.92 -22.20
N VAL A 544 6.27 -12.09 -21.15
CA VAL A 544 6.31 -13.28 -20.30
C VAL A 544 5.52 -12.98 -19.03
N VAL A 545 4.56 -13.85 -18.70
CA VAL A 545 3.69 -13.67 -17.55
C VAL A 545 3.50 -14.98 -16.82
N ALA A 546 3.65 -14.95 -15.49
CA ALA A 546 3.20 -16.01 -14.60
C ALA A 546 1.80 -15.64 -14.10
N CYS A 547 0.82 -16.51 -14.34
CA CYS A 547 -0.57 -16.22 -14.07
C CYS A 547 -1.37 -17.44 -13.67
N TYR A 548 -2.36 -17.22 -12.81
CA TYR A 548 -3.34 -18.24 -12.44
C TYR A 548 -4.50 -18.23 -13.44
N ASN A 549 -4.83 -19.40 -13.99
CA ASN A 549 -5.97 -19.61 -14.89
C ASN A 549 -7.19 -20.07 -14.08
N PHE A 550 -8.28 -19.29 -14.11
CA PHE A 550 -9.49 -19.60 -13.33
C PHE A 550 -10.31 -20.76 -13.89
N ILE A 551 -10.21 -21.06 -15.19
CA ILE A 551 -10.93 -22.19 -15.80
C ILE A 551 -10.27 -23.50 -15.37
N ASP A 552 -8.96 -23.60 -15.60
CA ASP A 552 -8.21 -24.83 -15.34
C ASP A 552 -7.81 -24.96 -13.86
N ARG A 553 -8.00 -23.89 -13.06
CA ARG A 553 -7.61 -23.78 -11.65
C ARG A 553 -6.15 -24.15 -11.43
N GLN A 554 -5.30 -23.61 -12.30
CA GLN A 554 -3.89 -23.97 -12.34
C GLN A 554 -3.03 -22.76 -12.70
N GLU A 555 -1.84 -22.71 -12.11
CA GLU A 555 -0.82 -21.75 -12.46
C GLU A 555 -0.22 -22.05 -13.85
N GLU A 556 0.01 -21.01 -14.63
CA GLU A 556 0.56 -21.10 -15.98
C GLU A 556 1.66 -20.06 -16.21
N LEU A 557 2.65 -20.44 -17.02
CA LEU A 557 3.59 -19.52 -17.65
C LEU A 557 3.13 -19.27 -19.08
N ARG A 558 2.74 -18.03 -19.39
CA ARG A 558 2.29 -17.62 -20.73
C ARG A 558 3.25 -16.65 -21.39
N LEU A 559 3.43 -16.83 -22.70
CA LEU A 559 4.25 -15.96 -23.53
C LEU A 559 3.42 -15.46 -24.70
N TYR A 560 3.24 -14.15 -24.76
CA TYR A 560 2.51 -13.48 -25.83
C TYR A 560 3.49 -12.74 -26.72
N VAL A 561 3.39 -12.95 -28.03
CA VAL A 561 4.29 -12.29 -28.97
C VAL A 561 3.82 -10.87 -29.27
N ARG A 562 4.76 -9.92 -29.21
CA ARG A 562 4.55 -8.48 -29.39
C ARG A 562 3.91 -8.12 -30.72
N SER A 563 4.13 -8.90 -31.77
CA SER A 563 3.65 -8.65 -33.14
C SER A 563 2.16 -8.96 -33.30
N SER A 564 1.63 -9.91 -32.54
CA SER A 564 0.23 -10.37 -32.61
C SER A 564 -0.70 -9.58 -31.68
N ASN A 565 -2.00 -9.85 -31.77
CA ASN A 565 -2.94 -9.45 -30.72
C ASN A 565 -2.79 -10.37 -29.52
N LEU A 566 -3.22 -9.91 -28.34
CA LEU A 566 -3.29 -10.78 -27.17
C LEU A 566 -4.44 -11.77 -27.38
N ASP A 567 -4.06 -13.03 -27.63
CA ASP A 567 -4.98 -14.16 -27.77
C ASP A 567 -4.24 -15.43 -27.36
N ASN A 568 -4.90 -16.28 -26.58
CA ASN A 568 -4.35 -17.55 -26.15
C ASN A 568 -4.03 -18.49 -27.32
N ALA A 569 -4.68 -18.33 -28.48
CA ALA A 569 -4.36 -19.09 -29.70
C ALA A 569 -2.95 -18.80 -30.26
N PHE A 570 -2.40 -17.62 -29.97
CA PHE A 570 -1.04 -17.22 -30.38
C PHE A 570 -0.04 -17.24 -29.22
N ALA A 571 -0.49 -17.64 -28.02
CA ALA A 571 0.35 -17.70 -26.84
C ALA A 571 1.02 -19.07 -26.70
N SER A 572 2.25 -19.08 -26.19
CA SER A 572 2.83 -20.31 -25.64
C SER A 572 2.38 -20.41 -24.19
N VAL A 573 1.64 -21.47 -23.84
CA VAL A 573 1.10 -21.69 -22.50
C VAL A 573 1.72 -22.95 -21.92
N THR A 574 2.36 -22.82 -20.77
CA THR A 574 2.93 -23.95 -20.02
C THR A 574 2.26 -24.05 -18.66
N LYS A 575 1.67 -25.20 -18.38
CA LYS A 575 1.08 -25.49 -17.07
C LYS A 575 2.16 -25.73 -16.03
N LEU A 576 2.01 -25.11 -14.86
CA LEU A 576 2.94 -25.21 -13.73
C LEU A 576 2.33 -26.04 -12.60
N HIS A 577 3.19 -26.62 -11.76
CA HIS A 577 2.78 -27.50 -10.66
C HIS A 577 2.55 -26.80 -9.32
N ALA A 578 2.92 -25.52 -9.22
CA ALA A 578 2.77 -24.71 -8.01
C ALA A 578 2.71 -23.23 -8.41
N ASP A 579 2.05 -22.43 -7.57
CA ASP A 579 1.87 -20.99 -7.78
C ASP A 579 3.23 -20.28 -7.86
N THR A 580 3.36 -19.34 -8.79
CA THR A 580 4.59 -18.57 -8.96
C THR A 580 4.53 -17.36 -8.04
N LEU A 581 5.56 -17.21 -7.21
CA LEU A 581 5.74 -16.05 -6.35
C LEU A 581 6.57 -14.96 -7.02
N LEU A 582 7.59 -15.34 -7.79
CA LEU A 582 8.44 -14.41 -8.54
C LEU A 582 8.82 -14.97 -9.92
N LEU A 583 8.69 -14.13 -10.94
CA LEU A 583 9.15 -14.34 -12.30
C LEU A 583 10.35 -13.44 -12.57
N ASN A 584 11.43 -13.98 -13.12
CA ASN A 584 12.55 -13.19 -13.63
C ASN A 584 13.03 -13.72 -14.99
N VAL A 585 13.70 -12.86 -15.76
CA VAL A 585 14.30 -13.22 -17.05
C VAL A 585 15.75 -12.79 -17.04
N PHE A 586 16.65 -13.75 -17.22
CA PHE A 586 18.07 -13.50 -17.40
C PHE A 586 18.56 -14.11 -18.71
N ARG A 587 18.88 -13.24 -19.68
CA ARG A 587 19.24 -13.63 -21.06
C ARG A 587 18.14 -14.47 -21.71
N ASN A 588 18.37 -15.78 -21.89
CA ASN A 588 17.42 -16.73 -22.48
C ASN A 588 16.80 -17.67 -21.44
N VAL A 589 16.99 -17.38 -20.16
CA VAL A 589 16.49 -18.18 -19.05
C VAL A 589 15.35 -17.44 -18.37
N VAL A 590 14.19 -18.08 -18.31
CA VAL A 590 13.10 -17.68 -17.43
C VAL A 590 13.26 -18.42 -16.09
N ILE A 591 13.20 -17.65 -15.01
CA ILE A 591 13.43 -18.11 -13.65
C ILE A 591 12.14 -17.92 -12.87
N LEU A 592 11.61 -18.99 -12.30
CA LEU A 592 10.42 -18.95 -11.46
C LEU A 592 10.79 -19.34 -10.03
N PHE A 593 10.44 -18.52 -9.05
CA PHE A 593 10.38 -18.92 -7.65
C PHE A 593 8.93 -19.20 -7.28
N ARG A 594 8.67 -20.38 -6.72
CA ARG A 594 7.31 -20.91 -6.54
C ARG A 594 6.96 -21.14 -5.07
N ALA A 595 5.67 -21.26 -4.77
CA ALA A 595 5.13 -21.44 -3.43
C ALA A 595 5.60 -22.73 -2.72
N ASP A 596 6.05 -23.73 -3.49
CA ASP A 596 6.68 -24.96 -2.99
C ASP A 596 8.16 -24.79 -2.61
N CYS A 597 8.64 -23.54 -2.49
CA CYS A 597 10.03 -23.19 -2.22
C CYS A 597 10.99 -23.81 -3.23
N SER A 598 10.60 -23.82 -4.50
CA SER A 598 11.46 -24.26 -5.59
C SER A 598 11.80 -23.13 -6.55
N ILE A 599 12.97 -23.24 -7.18
CA ILE A 599 13.42 -22.39 -8.28
C ILE A 599 13.43 -23.24 -9.55
N CYS A 600 12.62 -22.88 -10.54
CA CYS A 600 12.59 -23.54 -11.85
C CYS A 600 13.27 -22.67 -12.91
N LEU A 601 14.17 -23.27 -13.68
CA LEU A 601 14.82 -22.64 -14.81
C LEU A 601 14.31 -23.22 -16.12
N TYR A 602 13.91 -22.31 -17.00
CA TYR A 602 13.31 -22.59 -18.28
C TYR A 602 14.15 -21.92 -19.37
N ILE A 603 14.65 -22.69 -20.34
CA ILE A 603 15.33 -22.14 -21.51
C ILE A 603 14.41 -22.27 -22.71
N TYR A 604 14.23 -21.15 -23.40
CA TYR A 604 13.48 -21.10 -24.65
C TYR A 604 14.40 -21.16 -25.86
N PHE A 605 13.99 -21.94 -26.85
CA PHE A 605 14.55 -21.92 -28.19
C PHE A 605 13.47 -21.48 -29.18
N VAL A 606 13.79 -20.49 -30.02
CA VAL A 606 12.93 -20.13 -31.15
C VAL A 606 13.13 -21.19 -32.22
N ILE A 607 12.11 -22.04 -32.45
CA ILE A 607 12.20 -23.13 -33.43
C ILE A 607 11.96 -22.60 -34.85
N CYS A 608 11.05 -21.62 -35.01
CA CYS A 608 10.67 -21.13 -36.33
C CYS A 608 10.50 -19.60 -36.35
N ILE A 609 11.31 -18.93 -37.17
CA ILE A 609 11.29 -17.46 -37.34
C ILE A 609 9.97 -16.99 -38.00
N LYS A 610 9.35 -17.82 -38.87
CA LYS A 610 8.11 -17.46 -39.59
C LYS A 610 6.84 -17.60 -38.76
N THR A 611 6.77 -18.60 -37.87
CA THR A 611 5.59 -18.84 -37.02
C THR A 611 5.77 -18.37 -35.58
N GLN A 612 6.98 -17.91 -35.22
CA GLN A 612 7.38 -17.55 -33.84
C GLN A 612 7.00 -18.61 -32.79
N GLN A 613 6.98 -19.89 -33.20
CA GLN A 613 6.73 -21.02 -32.30
C GLN A 613 7.92 -21.23 -31.36
N LEU A 614 7.62 -21.28 -30.07
CA LEU A 614 8.58 -21.47 -28.98
C LEU A 614 8.53 -22.91 -28.45
N LEU A 615 9.69 -23.55 -28.31
CA LEU A 615 9.81 -24.70 -27.41
C LEU A 615 10.24 -24.19 -26.04
N LEU A 616 9.56 -24.67 -25.01
CA LEU A 616 10.02 -24.53 -23.65
C LEU A 616 10.68 -25.81 -23.18
N ASN A 617 11.97 -25.74 -22.86
CA ASN A 617 12.65 -26.83 -22.16
C ASN A 617 12.80 -26.46 -20.69
N HIS A 618 12.15 -27.24 -19.82
CA HIS A 618 12.46 -27.25 -18.40
C HIS A 618 13.88 -27.78 -18.21
N VAL A 619 14.77 -26.97 -17.65
CA VAL A 619 16.18 -27.30 -17.54
C VAL A 619 16.48 -27.94 -16.20
N ILE A 620 16.10 -27.26 -15.12
CA ILE A 620 16.44 -27.68 -13.76
C ILE A 620 15.48 -27.08 -12.75
N THR A 621 15.20 -27.85 -11.70
CA THR A 621 14.51 -27.40 -10.49
C THR A 621 15.47 -27.51 -9.32
N PHE A 622 15.63 -26.42 -8.56
CA PHE A 622 16.26 -26.44 -7.25
C PHE A 622 15.17 -26.38 -6.19
N THR A 623 15.28 -27.17 -5.12
CA THR A 623 14.39 -27.08 -3.96
C THR A 623 15.23 -26.68 -2.76
N PHE A 624 14.77 -25.71 -1.96
CA PHE A 624 15.53 -25.22 -0.81
C PHE A 624 15.80 -26.28 0.27
N THR A 625 15.09 -27.41 0.27
CA THR A 625 15.40 -28.58 1.11
C THR A 625 16.73 -29.27 0.76
N LYS A 626 17.33 -28.99 -0.40
CA LYS A 626 18.57 -29.62 -0.88
C LYS A 626 19.74 -28.64 -1.04
N LEU A 627 19.57 -27.38 -0.64
CA LEU A 627 20.58 -26.34 -0.80
C LEU A 627 21.45 -26.25 0.46
N VAL A 628 22.58 -26.96 0.46
CA VAL A 628 23.65 -26.75 1.46
C VAL A 628 24.52 -25.61 0.96
N LEU A 629 24.35 -24.41 1.53
CA LEU A 629 25.29 -23.31 1.33
C LEU A 629 26.53 -23.60 2.17
N HIS A 630 27.60 -24.08 1.53
CA HIS A 630 28.93 -24.02 2.13
C HIS A 630 29.40 -22.55 2.12
N LEU A 631 29.21 -21.87 3.24
CA LEU A 631 29.96 -20.65 3.54
C LEU A 631 31.41 -21.07 3.80
N ASN A 632 32.26 -20.94 2.78
CA ASN A 632 33.70 -20.96 3.03
C ASN A 632 34.04 -19.64 3.73
N GLY A 633 34.53 -19.76 4.97
CA GLY A 633 34.94 -18.65 5.83
C GLY A 633 36.21 -17.94 5.40
#